data_AF-A0A2V2GRK5-F1
#
_entry.id   AF-A0A2V2GRK5-F1
#
_cell.length_a   1.000
_cell.length_b   1.000
_cell.length_c   1.000
_cell.angle_alpha   90.00
_cell.angle_beta   90.00
_cell.angle_gamma   90.00
#
_symmetry.space_group_name_H-M   'P 1'
#
loop_
_entity.id
_entity.type
_entity.pdbx_description
1 polymer ?
#
loop_
_entity_poly.entity_id
_entity_poly.type
_entity_poly.pdbx_seq_one_letter_code
_entity_poly.pdbx_strand_id
1 'polypeptide(L)' 'MSKLNGELTRLKTVLETDRLNVADNFDELITADLTSLLSDYFDLKTSPQMRVVKENGYYLVQVEAIAFRLKPFGVVPK' A
#
# COMPACT_ATOMS: atom_id res chain seq x y z
N MET A 1 -22.34 18.01 -30.32
CA MET A 1 -21.78 18.47 -29.03
C MET A 1 -22.21 17.63 -27.81
N SER A 2 -23.30 16.84 -27.83
CA SER A 2 -23.80 16.11 -26.62
C SER A 2 -23.15 14.73 -26.36
N LYS A 3 -22.76 13.97 -27.40
CA LYS A 3 -22.20 12.60 -27.22
C LYS A 3 -20.83 12.54 -26.55
N LEU A 4 -19.94 13.49 -26.87
CA LEU A 4 -18.57 13.53 -26.35
C LEU A 4 -18.51 13.71 -24.83
N ASN A 5 -19.45 14.47 -24.26
CA ASN A 5 -19.56 14.68 -22.82
C ASN A 5 -20.01 13.40 -22.08
N GLY A 6 -20.86 12.59 -22.71
CA GLY A 6 -21.34 11.32 -22.13
C GLY A 6 -20.23 10.28 -22.04
N GLU A 7 -19.41 10.16 -23.08
CA GLU A 7 -18.23 9.29 -23.09
C GLU A 7 -17.15 9.77 -22.12
N LEU A 8 -16.89 11.08 -22.04
CA LEU A 8 -15.93 11.62 -21.07
C LEU A 8 -16.37 11.34 -19.62
N THR A 9 -17.67 11.48 -19.35
CA THR A 9 -18.23 11.23 -18.02
C THR A 9 -18.12 9.75 -17.68
N ARG A 10 -18.45 8.85 -18.61
CA ARG A 10 -18.25 7.41 -18.44
C ARG A 10 -16.78 7.04 -18.21
N LEU A 11 -15.86 7.61 -18.99
CA LEU A 11 -14.43 7.32 -18.85
C LEU A 11 -13.91 7.77 -17.48
N LYS A 12 -14.34 8.97 -17.03
CA LYS A 12 -14.02 9.48 -15.70
C LYS A 12 -14.56 8.58 -14.60
N THR A 13 -15.82 8.15 -14.70
CA THR A 13 -16.42 7.23 -13.73
C THR A 13 -15.68 5.90 -13.70
N VAL A 14 -15.35 5.29 -14.84
CA VAL A 14 -14.59 4.04 -14.88
C VAL A 14 -13.22 4.21 -14.21
N LEU A 15 -12.47 5.26 -14.54
CA LEU A 15 -11.16 5.53 -13.93
C LEU A 15 -11.24 5.77 -12.41
N GLU A 16 -12.31 6.43 -11.93
CA GLU A 16 -12.55 6.65 -10.50
C GLU A 16 -12.96 5.34 -9.79
N THR A 17 -13.73 4.49 -10.45
CA THR A 17 -14.21 3.20 -9.90
C THR A 17 -13.10 2.15 -9.91
N ASP A 18 -12.23 2.13 -10.92
CA ASP A 18 -11.10 1.21 -11.02
C ASP A 18 -10.06 1.49 -9.92
N ARG A 19 -9.83 2.78 -9.60
CA ARG A 19 -8.99 3.17 -8.46
C ARG A 19 -9.58 2.77 -7.10
N LEU A 20 -10.91 2.71 -6.99
CA LEU A 20 -11.58 2.27 -5.78
C LEU A 20 -11.47 0.75 -5.59
N ASN A 21 -11.56 -0.03 -6.67
CA ASN A 21 -11.41 -1.50 -6.59
C ASN A 21 -9.97 -1.97 -6.30
N VAL A 22 -8.95 -1.20 -6.68
CA VAL A 22 -7.56 -1.50 -6.30
C VAL A 22 -7.36 -1.31 -4.80
N ALA A 23 -8.10 -0.41 -4.15
CA ALA A 23 -7.89 -0.07 -2.74
C ALA A 23 -8.22 -1.22 -1.77
N ASP A 24 -9.19 -2.09 -2.09
CA ASP A 24 -9.76 -3.00 -1.08
C ASP A 24 -8.81 -4.13 -0.65
N ASN A 25 -7.82 -4.53 -1.48
CA ASN A 25 -6.86 -5.60 -1.15
C ASN A 25 -5.38 -5.17 -1.28
N PHE A 26 -5.11 -3.95 -1.73
CA PHE A 26 -3.75 -3.46 -1.94
C PHE A 26 -3.01 -3.26 -0.61
N ASP A 27 -3.73 -2.84 0.42
CA ASP A 27 -3.15 -2.65 1.75
C ASP A 27 -2.71 -3.99 2.36
N GLU A 28 -3.47 -5.07 2.14
CA GLU A 28 -3.12 -6.41 2.62
C GLU A 28 -1.87 -6.95 1.92
N LEU A 29 -1.79 -6.79 0.59
CA LEU A 29 -0.63 -7.23 -0.20
C LEU A 29 0.65 -6.52 0.23
N ILE A 30 0.61 -5.19 0.37
CA ILE A 30 1.77 -4.43 0.82
C ILE A 30 2.13 -4.79 2.26
N THR A 31 1.14 -4.96 3.13
CA THR A 31 1.38 -5.35 4.51
C THR A 31 2.06 -6.72 4.58
N ALA A 32 1.66 -7.67 3.75
CA ALA A 32 2.29 -8.99 3.66
C ALA A 32 3.75 -8.90 3.17
N ASP A 33 3.99 -8.14 2.10
CA ASP A 33 5.34 -7.93 1.55
C ASP A 33 6.27 -7.25 2.56
N LEU A 34 5.78 -6.19 3.23
CA LEU A 34 6.51 -5.49 4.28
C LEU A 34 6.79 -6.41 5.49
N THR A 35 5.81 -7.24 5.87
CA THR A 35 5.99 -8.21 6.95
C THR A 35 7.09 -9.20 6.60
N SER A 36 7.08 -9.76 5.38
CA SER A 36 8.11 -10.69 4.92
C SER A 36 9.49 -10.03 4.93
N LEU A 37 9.63 -8.86 4.30
CA LEU A 37 10.88 -8.13 4.21
C LEU A 37 11.44 -7.77 5.59
N LEU A 38 10.61 -7.19 6.46
CA LEU A 38 11.07 -6.73 7.78
C LEU A 38 11.33 -7.90 8.73
N SER A 39 10.63 -9.03 8.57
CA SER A 39 10.86 -10.22 9.38
C SER A 39 12.26 -10.81 9.14
N ASP A 40 12.92 -10.56 8.02
CA ASP A 40 14.30 -11.00 7.81
C ASP A 40 15.29 -10.29 8.74
N TYR A 41 14.97 -9.05 9.14
CA TYR A 41 15.85 -8.19 9.94
C TYR A 41 15.38 -8.03 11.39
N PHE A 42 14.08 -8.21 11.65
CA PHE A 42 13.45 -7.88 12.92
C PHE A 42 12.58 -9.02 13.44
N ASP A 43 12.45 -9.09 14.76
CA ASP A 43 11.44 -9.90 15.44
C ASP A 43 10.20 -9.00 15.66
N LEU A 44 9.30 -8.99 14.66
CA LEU A 44 8.16 -8.07 14.62
C LEU A 44 7.16 -8.40 15.73
N LYS A 45 6.72 -7.38 16.47
CA LYS A 45 5.68 -7.50 17.51
C LYS A 45 4.29 -7.64 16.90
N THR A 46 4.04 -6.91 15.81
CA THR A 46 2.79 -6.92 15.05
C THR A 46 3.11 -6.71 13.57
N SER A 47 2.16 -7.05 12.70
CA SER A 47 2.24 -6.67 11.29
C SER A 47 2.39 -5.15 11.15
N PRO A 48 3.22 -4.66 10.20
CA PRO A 48 3.36 -3.25 9.92
C PRO A 48 2.00 -2.61 9.64
N GLN A 49 1.80 -1.40 10.15
CA GLN A 49 0.63 -0.59 9.87
C GLN A 49 0.99 0.38 8.75
N MET A 50 0.10 0.51 7.76
CA MET A 50 0.29 1.43 6.65
C MET A 50 -0.88 2.41 6.59
N ARG A 51 -0.54 3.68 6.34
CA ARG A 51 -1.51 4.74 6.08
C ARG A 51 -1.15 5.42 4.77
N VAL A 52 -2.12 5.48 3.86
CA VAL A 52 -1.99 6.20 2.60
C VAL A 52 -2.94 7.40 2.61
N VAL A 53 -2.40 8.61 2.48
CA VAL A 53 -3.18 9.84 2.40
C VAL A 53 -2.85 10.56 1.10
N LYS A 54 -3.86 11.04 0.39
CA LYS A 54 -3.66 11.87 -0.81
C LYS A 54 -3.63 13.33 -0.41
N GLU A 55 -2.53 14.02 -0.67
CA GLU A 55 -2.35 15.45 -0.38
C GLU A 55 -1.86 16.18 -1.63
N ASN A 56 -2.50 17.29 -2.01
CA ASN A 56 -2.03 18.25 -3.02
C ASN A 56 -1.35 17.64 -4.29
N GLY A 57 -1.91 16.54 -4.82
CA GLY A 57 -1.41 15.90 -6.04
C GLY A 57 -0.40 14.77 -5.85
N TYR A 58 0.02 14.48 -4.62
CA TYR A 58 0.86 13.34 -4.26
C TYR A 58 0.17 12.41 -3.25
N TYR A 59 0.79 11.25 -3.02
CA TYR A 59 0.38 10.30 -1.99
C TYR A 59 1.45 10.28 -0.89
N LEU A 60 1.04 10.59 0.33
CA LEU A 60 1.83 10.36 1.52
C LEU A 60 1.58 8.93 1.98
N VAL A 61 2.61 8.09 1.92
CA VAL A 61 2.58 6.70 2.41
C VAL A 61 3.41 6.64 3.68
N GLN A 62 2.78 6.32 4.80
CA GLN A 62 3.43 6.16 6.09
C GLN A 62 3.33 4.70 6.52
N VAL A 63 4.48 4.12 6.89
CA VAL A 63 4.58 2.75 7.38
C VAL A 63 5.16 2.79 8.79
N GLU A 64 4.50 2.13 9.73
CA GLU A 64 4.96 1.97 11.10
C GLU A 64 5.10 0.48 11.42
N ALA A 65 6.28 0.09 11.91
CA ALA A 65 6.57 -1.28 12.33
C ALA A 65 7.19 -1.27 13.73
N ILE A 66 6.70 -2.16 14.59
CA ILE A 66 7.17 -2.29 15.97
C ILE A 66 7.81 -3.67 16.11
N ALA A 67 9.04 -3.73 16.62
CA ALA A 67 9.80 -4.96 16.81
C ALA A 67 10.28 -5.09 18.25
N PHE A 68 10.41 -6.32 18.74
CA PHE A 68 11.00 -6.62 20.04
C PHE A 68 12.52 -6.50 20.04
N ARG A 69 13.15 -6.85 18.92
CA ARG A 69 14.61 -6.83 18.76
C ARG A 69 15.01 -6.84 17.29
N LEU A 70 16.23 -6.35 17.05
CA LEU A 70 16.93 -6.55 15.79
C LEU A 70 17.57 -7.94 15.76
N LYS A 71 17.49 -8.62 14.62
CA LYS A 71 18.23 -9.86 14.41
C LYS A 71 19.71 -9.52 14.16
N PRO A 72 20.65 -10.25 14.76
CA PRO A 72 22.08 -10.00 14.55
C PRO A 72 22.44 -10.22 13.07
N PHE A 73 23.18 -9.27 12.49
CA PHE A 73 23.69 -9.37 11.12
C PHE A 73 24.59 -10.61 10.99
N GLY A 74 24.16 -11.59 10.19
CA GLY A 74 24.89 -12.85 10.00
C GLY A 74 24.00 -14.06 9.68
N VAL A 75 22.68 -13.93 9.81
CA VAL A 75 21.68 -14.95 9.46
C VAL A 75 20.77 -14.45 8.34
N VAL A 76 21.37 -13.94 7.25
CA VAL A 76 20.60 -13.70 6.02
C VAL A 76 20.32 -15.07 5.40
N PRO A 77 19.06 -15.50 5.23
CA PRO A 77 18.74 -16.76 4.57
C PRO A 77 19.23 -16.70 3.12
N LYS A 78 19.84 -17.79 2.64
CA LYS A 78 20.12 -18.00 1.21
C LYS A 78 18.82 -18.25 0.45
#